data_AF-A0A3M2ST70-F1
#
_entry.id   AF-A0A3M2ST70-F1
#
_cell.length_a   1.000
_cell.length_b   1.000
_cell.length_c   1.000
_cell.angle_alpha   90.00
_cell.angle_beta   90.00
_cell.angle_gamma   90.00
#
_symmetry.space_group_name_H-M   'P 1'
#
loop_
_entity.id
_entity.type
_entity.pdbx_description
1 polymer ?
#
loop_
_entity_poly.entity_id
_entity_poly.type
_entity_poly.pdbx_seq_one_letter_code
_entity_poly.pdbx_strand_id
1 'polypeptide(L)'
;MGGTQVADADTLLGEGTPDHTRVSAGWAARISAVFLGLWLLPVAALFLILGPENVFSQIAGFFSVMAVVTFGGAYAVLAYVAQQAVETYGWLVPGEMLDGLGMAETTPGPLIMVTQFVGFMGALREAG
;
A
#
# COMPACT_ATOMS: atom_id res chain seq x y z
N MET A 1 -29.87 26.91 19.93
CA MET A 1 -28.82 27.11 20.96
C MET A 1 -27.48 26.89 20.28
N GLY A 2 -26.85 27.96 19.78
CA GLY A 2 -25.48 27.93 19.30
C GLY A 2 -24.56 28.31 20.45
N GLY A 3 -23.59 27.46 20.78
CA GLY A 3 -22.61 27.75 21.83
C GLY A 3 -21.75 28.96 21.48
N THR A 4 -21.25 29.64 22.50
CA THR A 4 -20.30 30.76 22.40
C THR A 4 -19.11 30.34 21.54
N GLN A 5 -18.91 31.01 20.41
CA GLN A 5 -17.76 30.81 19.54
C GLN A 5 -16.56 31.46 20.24
N VAL A 6 -15.64 30.64 20.73
CA VAL A 6 -14.41 31.08 21.42
C VAL A 6 -13.37 31.43 20.36
N ALA A 7 -12.66 32.55 20.53
CA ALA A 7 -11.58 32.92 19.60
C ALA A 7 -10.43 31.91 19.69
N ASP A 8 -9.77 31.62 18.56
CA ASP A 8 -8.67 30.63 18.51
C ASP A 8 -7.53 30.98 19.47
N ALA A 9 -7.23 32.27 19.64
CA ALA A 9 -6.29 32.77 20.64
C ALA A 9 -6.62 32.37 22.10
N ASP A 10 -7.91 32.20 22.40
CA ASP A 10 -8.41 31.82 23.73
C ASP A 10 -8.61 30.31 23.87
N THR A 11 -8.33 29.52 22.82
CA THR A 11 -8.33 28.05 22.91
C THR A 11 -7.01 27.52 23.48
N LEU A 12 -7.05 26.32 24.06
CA LEU A 12 -5.87 25.63 24.60
C LEU A 12 -4.72 25.44 23.59
N LEU A 13 -5.01 25.51 22.28
CA LEU A 13 -4.03 25.38 21.21
C LEU A 13 -3.39 26.72 20.82
N GLY A 14 -4.02 27.86 21.16
CA GLY A 14 -3.61 29.19 20.75
C GLY A 14 -3.53 29.36 19.22
N GLU A 15 -2.99 30.50 18.76
CA GLU A 15 -2.82 30.75 17.31
C GLU A 15 -1.47 30.29 16.75
N GLY A 16 -0.58 29.79 17.62
CA GLY A 16 0.76 29.35 17.22
C GLY A 16 0.76 27.91 16.71
N THR A 17 1.38 27.68 15.56
CA THR A 17 1.70 26.31 15.11
C THR A 17 2.79 25.75 16.05
N PRO A 18 2.54 24.65 16.79
CA PRO A 18 3.52 24.07 17.71
C PRO A 18 4.85 23.76 17.01
N ASP A 19 5.99 23.92 17.69
CA ASP A 19 7.29 23.73 17.04
C ASP A 19 7.49 22.33 16.43
N HIS A 20 6.85 21.30 17.00
CA HIS A 20 6.89 19.93 16.48
C HIS A 20 6.06 19.69 15.21
N THR A 21 5.20 20.64 14.80
CA THR A 21 4.43 20.56 13.55
C THR A 21 5.04 21.43 12.43
N ARG A 22 6.14 22.13 12.72
CA ARG A 22 6.88 22.94 11.73
C ARG A 22 7.75 22.03 10.87
N VAL A 23 7.18 21.53 9.78
CA VAL A 23 7.91 20.74 8.80
C VAL A 23 8.85 21.65 8.01
N SER A 24 10.16 21.41 8.12
CA SER A 24 11.13 22.07 7.23
C SER A 24 11.20 21.34 5.89
N ALA A 25 11.28 22.09 4.78
CA ALA A 25 11.36 21.52 3.44
C ALA A 25 12.56 20.56 3.28
N GLY A 26 13.71 20.89 3.90
CA GLY A 26 14.90 20.04 3.88
C GLY A 26 14.72 18.72 4.63
N TRP A 27 14.03 18.74 5.78
CA TRP A 27 13.72 17.52 6.52
C TRP A 27 12.71 16.64 5.77
N ALA A 28 11.65 17.25 5.21
CA ALA A 28 10.66 16.54 4.41
C ALA A 28 11.31 15.87 3.20
N ALA A 29 12.16 16.60 2.45
CA ALA A 29 12.88 16.06 1.31
C ALA A 29 13.80 14.88 1.71
N ARG A 30 14.55 15.01 2.82
CA ARG A 30 15.42 13.94 3.32
C ARG A 30 14.62 12.68 3.68
N ILE A 31 13.50 12.85 4.37
CA ILE A 31 12.63 11.72 4.76
C ILE A 31 12.05 11.06 3.52
N SER A 32 11.47 11.83 2.60
CA SER A 32 10.94 11.31 1.35
C SER A 32 12.00 10.53 0.57
N ALA A 33 13.23 11.07 0.48
CA ALA A 33 14.33 10.38 -0.20
C ALA A 33 14.69 9.03 0.47
N VAL A 34 14.71 8.98 1.81
CA VAL A 34 14.98 7.73 2.55
C VAL A 34 13.88 6.69 2.30
N PHE A 35 12.61 7.07 2.42
CA PHE A 35 11.50 6.13 2.21
C PHE A 35 11.38 5.68 0.75
N LEU A 36 11.60 6.58 -0.21
CA LEU A 36 11.67 6.22 -1.63
C LEU A 36 12.83 5.26 -1.89
N GLY A 37 14.00 5.48 -1.26
CA GLY A 37 15.12 4.56 -1.37
C GLY A 37 14.80 3.18 -0.81
N LEU A 38 14.25 3.10 0.41
CA LEU A 38 13.85 1.85 1.07
C LEU A 38 12.82 1.05 0.25
N TRP A 39 11.96 1.74 -0.51
CA TRP A 39 10.96 1.11 -1.34
C TRP A 39 11.49 0.73 -2.73
N LEU A 40 12.12 1.67 -3.45
CA LEU A 40 12.51 1.46 -4.86
C LEU A 40 13.77 0.60 -5.01
N LEU A 41 14.70 0.62 -4.05
CA LEU A 41 15.92 -0.19 -4.13
C LEU A 41 15.63 -1.70 -4.19
N PRO A 42 14.82 -2.31 -3.29
CA PRO A 42 14.52 -3.74 -3.39
C PRO A 42 13.74 -4.08 -4.66
N VAL A 43 12.82 -3.22 -5.10
CA VAL A 43 12.08 -3.42 -6.37
C VAL A 43 13.06 -3.43 -7.54
N ALA A 44 13.92 -2.42 -7.65
CA ALA A 44 14.93 -2.35 -8.70
C ALA A 44 15.90 -3.55 -8.64
N ALA A 45 16.32 -3.98 -7.45
CA ALA A 45 17.18 -5.13 -7.27
C ALA A 45 16.53 -6.43 -7.81
N LEU A 46 15.23 -6.66 -7.55
CA LEU A 46 14.52 -7.83 -8.09
C LEU A 46 14.52 -7.82 -9.62
N PHE A 47 14.17 -6.69 -10.24
CA PHE A 47 14.18 -6.57 -11.70
C PHE A 47 15.58 -6.75 -12.31
N LEU A 48 16.63 -6.23 -11.66
CA LEU A 48 18.00 -6.31 -12.16
C LEU A 48 18.64 -7.71 -11.95
N ILE A 49 18.29 -8.41 -10.87
CA ILE A 49 18.91 -9.70 -10.51
C ILE A 49 18.12 -10.88 -11.08
N LEU A 50 16.78 -10.84 -11.00
CA LEU A 50 15.91 -11.95 -11.38
C LEU A 50 15.26 -11.75 -12.76
N GLY A 51 15.25 -10.53 -13.29
CA GLY A 51 14.62 -10.19 -14.57
C GLY A 51 13.12 -9.88 -14.45
N PRO A 52 12.52 -9.26 -15.48
CA PRO A 52 11.12 -8.81 -15.46
C PRO A 52 10.11 -9.97 -15.48
N GLU A 53 10.46 -11.11 -16.06
CA GLU A 53 9.58 -12.28 -16.16
C GLU A 53 9.51 -13.08 -14.85
N ASN A 54 10.38 -12.81 -13.88
CA ASN A 54 10.36 -13.52 -12.60
C ASN A 54 9.16 -13.07 -11.76
N VAL A 55 8.45 -14.04 -11.16
CA VAL A 55 7.25 -13.78 -10.33
C VAL A 55 7.50 -12.76 -9.23
N PHE A 56 8.67 -12.75 -8.57
CA PHE A 56 8.97 -11.78 -7.52
C PHE A 56 9.11 -10.36 -8.09
N SER A 57 9.69 -10.20 -9.27
CA SER A 57 9.77 -8.91 -9.97
C SER A 57 8.38 -8.43 -10.39
N GLN A 58 7.56 -9.33 -10.94
CA GLN A 58 6.19 -9.00 -11.36
C GLN A 58 5.32 -8.58 -10.15
N ILE A 59 5.36 -9.32 -9.04
CA ILE A 59 4.69 -8.96 -7.78
C ILE A 59 5.18 -7.60 -7.29
N ALA A 60 6.50 -7.39 -7.20
CA ALA A 60 7.09 -6.15 -6.72
C ALA A 60 6.71 -4.95 -7.59
N GLY A 61 6.74 -5.09 -8.91
CA GLY A 61 6.35 -4.06 -9.86
C GLY A 61 4.86 -3.74 -9.79
N PHE A 62 4.01 -4.78 -9.82
CA PHE A 62 2.57 -4.64 -9.78
C PHE A 62 2.09 -3.89 -8.54
N PHE A 63 2.47 -4.36 -7.34
CA PHE A 63 2.07 -3.71 -6.10
C PHE A 63 2.70 -2.33 -5.93
N SER A 64 3.89 -2.09 -6.49
CA SER A 64 4.51 -0.77 -6.45
C SER A 64 3.75 0.25 -7.30
N VAL A 65 3.33 -0.12 -8.51
CA VAL A 65 2.49 0.76 -9.34
C VAL A 65 1.16 1.00 -8.63
N MET A 66 0.52 -0.06 -8.13
CA MET A 66 -0.75 0.06 -7.42
C MET A 66 -0.69 1.00 -6.21
N ALA A 67 0.42 1.01 -5.47
CA ALA A 67 0.59 1.90 -4.33
C ALA A 67 0.53 3.40 -4.69
N VAL A 68 0.85 3.78 -5.94
CA VAL A 68 0.85 5.20 -6.38
C VAL A 68 -0.33 5.58 -7.27
N VAL A 69 -0.99 4.61 -7.92
CA VAL A 69 -2.11 4.90 -8.83
C VAL A 69 -3.49 4.66 -8.21
N THR A 70 -3.54 4.13 -6.99
CA THR A 70 -4.79 3.80 -6.32
C THR A 70 -5.46 5.00 -5.67
N PHE A 71 -6.77 5.12 -5.90
CA PHE A 71 -7.68 6.01 -5.16
C PHE A 71 -8.97 5.26 -4.80
N GLY A 72 -9.71 5.71 -3.77
CA GLY A 72 -11.04 5.16 -3.47
C GLY A 72 -11.10 4.08 -2.37
N GLY A 73 -10.04 3.91 -1.58
CA GLY A 73 -10.00 2.98 -0.43
C GLY A 73 -9.71 1.53 -0.80
N ALA A 74 -9.63 0.66 0.21
CA ALA A 74 -9.16 -0.72 0.04
C ALA A 74 -10.02 -1.53 -0.96
N TYR A 75 -11.35 -1.41 -0.93
CA TYR A 75 -12.24 -2.21 -1.78
C TYR A 75 -12.06 -1.95 -3.28
N ALA A 76 -11.75 -0.70 -3.67
CA ALA A 76 -11.54 -0.35 -5.08
C ALA A 76 -10.30 -1.04 -5.66
N VAL A 77 -9.22 -1.09 -4.87
CA VAL A 77 -7.98 -1.81 -5.23
C VAL A 77 -8.23 -3.28 -5.41
N LEU A 78 -8.99 -3.87 -4.50
CA LEU A 78 -9.04 -5.31 -4.39
C LEU A 78 -9.78 -5.98 -5.54
N ALA A 79 -10.83 -5.34 -6.05
CA ALA A 79 -11.46 -5.81 -7.28
C ALA A 79 -10.47 -5.82 -8.45
N TYR A 80 -9.65 -4.77 -8.59
CA TYR A 80 -8.63 -4.70 -9.63
C TYR A 80 -7.49 -5.71 -9.44
N VAL A 81 -6.98 -5.86 -8.21
CA VAL A 81 -5.94 -6.85 -7.88
C VAL A 81 -6.43 -8.26 -8.15
N ALA A 82 -7.67 -8.58 -7.78
CA ALA A 82 -8.28 -9.88 -8.06
C ALA A 82 -8.33 -10.16 -9.56
N GLN A 83 -8.80 -9.18 -10.34
CA GLN A 83 -8.90 -9.32 -11.78
C GLN A 83 -7.51 -9.54 -12.41
N GLN A 84 -6.52 -8.72 -12.07
CA GLN A 84 -5.17 -8.85 -12.62
C GLN A 84 -4.49 -10.16 -12.18
N ALA A 85 -4.65 -10.56 -10.91
CA ALA A 85 -4.10 -11.80 -10.40
C ALA A 85 -4.67 -13.05 -11.08
N VAL A 86 -5.94 -13.02 -11.50
CA VAL A 86 -6.58 -14.14 -12.21
C VAL A 86 -6.36 -14.08 -13.72
N GLU A 87 -6.69 -12.96 -14.35
CA GLU A 87 -6.79 -12.85 -15.81
C GLU A 87 -5.47 -12.53 -16.49
N THR A 88 -4.59 -11.78 -15.80
CA THR A 88 -3.34 -11.27 -16.41
C THR A 88 -2.14 -12.08 -15.96
N TYR A 89 -1.99 -12.28 -14.66
CA TYR A 89 -0.82 -12.94 -14.08
C TYR A 89 -1.03 -14.44 -13.80
N GLY A 90 -2.27 -14.92 -13.68
CA GLY A 90 -2.53 -16.33 -13.36
C GLY A 90 -2.13 -16.77 -11.94
N TRP A 91 -1.74 -15.83 -11.08
CA TRP A 91 -1.41 -16.08 -9.67
C TRP A 91 -2.57 -16.69 -8.88
N LEU A 92 -3.82 -16.38 -9.27
CA LEU A 92 -5.03 -16.91 -8.66
C LEU A 92 -5.94 -17.61 -9.69
N VAL A 93 -6.68 -18.61 -9.23
CA VAL A 93 -7.80 -19.24 -9.95
C VAL A 93 -9.09 -18.47 -9.62
N PRO A 94 -10.10 -18.44 -10.53
CA PRO A 94 -11.40 -17.85 -10.21
C PRO A 94 -11.98 -18.39 -8.90
N GLY A 95 -12.33 -17.49 -7.98
CA GLY A 95 -12.86 -17.82 -6.66
C GLY A 95 -11.87 -17.73 -5.50
N GLU A 96 -10.57 -17.92 -5.73
CA GLU A 96 -9.56 -17.90 -4.64
C GLU A 96 -9.40 -16.51 -3.99
N MET A 97 -9.79 -15.45 -4.70
CA MET A 97 -9.87 -14.12 -4.10
C MET A 97 -10.88 -14.07 -2.93
N LEU A 98 -12.00 -14.79 -3.04
CA LEU A 98 -12.99 -14.86 -1.96
C LEU A 98 -12.44 -15.62 -0.76
N ASP A 99 -11.59 -16.63 -0.99
CA ASP A 99 -10.91 -17.35 0.09
C ASP A 99 -9.91 -16.43 0.81
N GLY A 100 -9.13 -15.64 0.05
CA GLY A 100 -8.23 -14.63 0.61
C GLY A 100 -8.98 -13.52 1.37
N LEU A 101 -10.16 -13.12 0.90
CA LEU A 101 -11.03 -12.17 1.60
C LEU A 101 -11.59 -12.78 2.89
N GLY A 102 -12.13 -14.01 2.83
CA GLY A 102 -12.63 -14.74 3.99
C GLY A 102 -11.53 -14.93 5.05
N MET A 103 -10.31 -15.25 4.64
CA MET A 103 -9.15 -15.28 5.51
C MET A 103 -8.90 -13.90 6.15
N ALA A 104 -8.89 -12.81 5.37
CA ALA A 104 -8.65 -11.47 5.90
C ALA A 104 -9.71 -11.04 6.93
N GLU A 105 -11.00 -11.31 6.66
CA GLU A 105 -12.13 -10.96 7.55
C GLU A 105 -12.17 -11.82 8.83
N THR A 106 -11.68 -13.06 8.78
CA THR A 106 -11.66 -13.96 9.95
C THR A 106 -10.51 -13.65 10.92
N THR A 107 -9.52 -12.87 10.49
CA THR A 107 -8.46 -12.37 11.36
C THR A 107 -8.83 -11.01 11.95
N PRO A 108 -8.43 -10.68 13.19
CA PRO A 108 -8.57 -9.33 13.76
C PRO A 108 -7.52 -8.36 13.16
N GLY A 109 -7.44 -8.32 11.83
CA GLY A 109 -6.42 -7.60 11.07
C GLY A 109 -7.02 -6.72 9.95
N PRO A 110 -6.17 -5.99 9.22
CA PRO A 110 -6.63 -5.16 8.14
C PRO A 110 -6.97 -6.00 6.91
N LEU A 111 -8.09 -5.69 6.25
CA LEU A 111 -8.58 -6.32 5.02
C LEU A 111 -7.50 -6.44 3.92
N ILE A 112 -6.49 -5.56 3.97
CA ILE A 112 -5.32 -5.59 3.07
C ILE A 112 -4.50 -6.88 3.10
N MET A 113 -4.65 -7.75 4.10
CA MET A 113 -3.92 -9.03 4.16
C MET A 113 -4.17 -9.93 2.96
N VAL A 114 -5.29 -9.75 2.25
CA VAL A 114 -5.54 -10.42 0.97
C VAL A 114 -4.46 -10.15 -0.07
N THR A 115 -3.77 -9.00 -0.03
CA THR A 115 -2.63 -8.71 -0.94
C THR A 115 -1.45 -9.65 -0.70
N GLN A 116 -1.22 -10.02 0.57
CA GLN A 116 -0.17 -10.96 0.95
C GLN A 116 -0.55 -12.38 0.53
N PHE A 117 -1.82 -12.74 0.64
CA PHE A 117 -2.35 -13.99 0.10
C PHE A 117 -2.12 -14.09 -1.41
N VAL A 118 -2.46 -13.05 -2.18
CA VAL A 118 -2.22 -13.02 -3.64
C VAL A 118 -0.74 -13.19 -3.98
N GLY A 119 0.13 -12.41 -3.33
CA GLY A 119 1.58 -12.51 -3.56
C GLY A 119 2.15 -13.88 -3.19
N PHE A 120 1.67 -14.48 -2.09
CA PHE A 120 2.05 -15.83 -1.69
C PHE A 120 1.60 -16.87 -2.72
N MET A 121 0.35 -16.81 -3.18
CA MET A 121 -0.16 -17.77 -4.17
C MET A 121 0.56 -17.67 -5.50
N GLY A 122 0.86 -16.44 -5.97
CA GLY A 122 1.67 -16.22 -7.16
C GLY A 122 3.05 -16.84 -7.05
N ALA A 123 3.78 -16.52 -5.97
CA ALA A 123 5.10 -17.10 -5.73
C ALA A 123 5.05 -18.63 -5.53
N LEU A 124 4.06 -19.16 -4.82
CA LEU A 124 3.93 -20.60 -4.59
C LEU A 124 3.77 -21.39 -5.90
N ARG A 125 3.10 -20.80 -6.90
CA ARG A 125 2.82 -21.44 -8.18
C ARG A 125 3.96 -21.30 -9.19
N GLU A 126 4.64 -20.16 -9.19
CA GLU A 126 5.58 -19.79 -10.26
C GLU A 126 7.04 -19.68 -9.81
N ALA A 127 7.35 -19.78 -8.51
CA ALA A 127 8.73 -19.71 -8.03
C ALA A 127 9.50 -21.05 -8.12
N GLY A 128 8.90 -22.09 -8.71
CA GLY A 128 9.52 -23.39 -9.02
C GLY A 128 9.57 -23.65 -10.52
#